data_AF-A0A9P5L0X7-F1
#
_entry.id   AF-A0A9P5L0X7-F1
#
_cell.length_a   1.000
_cell.length_b   1.000
_cell.length_c   1.000
_cell.angle_alpha   90.00
_cell.angle_beta   90.00
_cell.angle_gamma   90.00
#
_symmetry.space_group_name_H-M   'P 1'
#
loop_
_entity.id
_entity.type
_entity.pdbx_description
1 polymer ?
#
loop_
_entity_poly.entity_id
_entity_poly.type
_entity_poly.pdbx_seq_one_letter_code
_entity_poly.pdbx_strand_id
1 'polypeptide(L)'
;MAEVIRKVESKKKGNVPASEVVSIDLEFTFKTKEVLQIGLADLEEAKVLDCLTKYSEGIIVPSSSLFAVPLNPQQRVFEKKVGAYFTQDGKLDANEVVRKLQQAGISNKTIFLSWALWCFDLSFLRDWLEQEGFDDVLPGDENVCLVLNEFRDNVKAVIGTTCHDGGRFPLNLPTAFLVLFGENHPLSGRNHHALVDAQQLALMARLFIDLCKPPDERVYYQGPGIMKLGSGKRQRSLEESFSSMRSNKKARFS
;
A
#
# COMPACT_ATOMS: atom_id res chain seq x y z
N MET A 1 2.93 -14.31 1.08
CA MET A 1 4.29 -13.70 1.11
C MET A 1 5.45 -14.64 0.77
N ALA A 2 5.41 -15.93 1.11
CA ALA A 2 6.54 -16.86 0.90
C ALA A 2 7.10 -16.90 -0.54
N GLU A 3 6.24 -16.84 -1.56
CA GLU A 3 6.68 -16.79 -2.95
C GLU A 3 7.48 -15.52 -3.30
N VAL A 4 7.05 -14.37 -2.76
CA VAL A 4 7.73 -13.09 -2.97
C VAL A 4 9.12 -13.13 -2.32
N ILE A 5 9.21 -13.65 -1.09
CA ILE A 5 10.49 -13.90 -0.41
C ILE A 5 11.40 -14.78 -1.26
N ARG A 6 10.90 -15.93 -1.72
CA ARG A 6 11.64 -16.86 -2.60
C ARG A 6 12.16 -16.18 -3.87
N LYS A 7 11.35 -15.34 -4.52
CA LYS A 7 11.77 -14.58 -5.71
C LYS A 7 12.91 -13.60 -5.37
N VAL A 8 12.77 -12.85 -4.29
CA VAL A 8 13.80 -11.90 -3.83
C VAL A 8 15.11 -12.61 -3.47
N GLU A 9 15.05 -13.72 -2.72
CA GLU A 9 16.22 -14.49 -2.31
C GLU A 9 16.92 -15.19 -3.49
N SER A 10 16.16 -15.67 -4.48
CA SER A 10 16.72 -16.29 -5.69
C SER A 10 17.60 -15.34 -6.50
N LYS A 11 17.37 -14.03 -6.37
CA LYS A 11 18.10 -12.98 -7.08
C LYS A 11 19.24 -12.48 -6.20
N LYS A 12 20.29 -13.31 -6.05
CA LYS A 12 21.46 -13.12 -5.16
C LYS A 12 22.08 -11.70 -5.12
N LYS A 13 21.89 -10.86 -6.14
CA LYS A 13 22.29 -9.43 -6.19
C LYS A 13 21.40 -8.58 -7.12
N GLY A 14 20.24 -9.07 -7.54
CA GLY A 14 19.43 -8.43 -8.59
C GLY A 14 18.13 -7.86 -8.03
N ASN A 15 17.78 -6.65 -8.45
CA ASN A 15 16.45 -6.08 -8.17
C ASN A 15 15.38 -6.99 -8.79
N VAL A 16 14.31 -7.26 -8.04
CA VAL A 16 13.15 -7.96 -8.59
C VAL A 16 12.42 -6.97 -9.50
N PRO A 17 12.29 -7.24 -10.81
CA PRO A 17 11.66 -6.31 -11.73
C PRO A 17 10.15 -6.25 -11.48
N ALA A 18 9.54 -5.12 -11.87
CA ALA A 18 8.09 -4.91 -11.83
C ALA A 18 7.28 -6.01 -12.55
N SER A 19 7.86 -6.63 -13.57
CA SER A 19 7.27 -7.77 -14.29
C SER A 19 7.04 -9.00 -13.41
N GLU A 20 7.79 -9.14 -12.31
CA GLU A 20 7.65 -10.24 -11.37
C GLU A 20 6.84 -9.87 -10.13
N VAL A 21 7.12 -8.72 -9.52
CA VAL A 21 6.46 -8.25 -8.30
C VAL A 21 6.26 -6.74 -8.37
N VAL A 22 5.05 -6.27 -8.11
CA VAL A 22 4.69 -4.84 -8.10
C VAL A 22 3.74 -4.54 -6.94
N SER A 23 3.91 -3.40 -6.29
CA SER A 23 2.96 -2.88 -5.30
C SER A 23 1.87 -2.09 -5.99
N ILE A 24 0.62 -2.28 -5.54
CA ILE A 24 -0.55 -1.57 -6.04
C ILE A 24 -1.31 -0.88 -4.91
N ASP A 25 -1.81 0.30 -5.23
CA ASP A 25 -2.87 0.98 -4.48
C ASP A 25 -3.75 1.74 -5.49
N LEU A 26 -5.03 1.91 -5.17
CA LEU A 26 -6.00 2.64 -5.99
C LEU A 26 -6.75 3.68 -5.15
N GLU A 27 -7.04 4.83 -5.76
CA GLU A 27 -8.15 5.67 -5.30
C GLU A 27 -9.39 5.29 -6.11
N PHE A 28 -10.48 4.92 -5.44
CA PHE A 28 -11.70 4.46 -6.10
C PHE A 28 -12.97 4.79 -5.30
N THR A 29 -14.12 4.64 -5.93
CA THR A 29 -15.43 4.82 -5.29
C THR A 29 -16.03 3.45 -4.92
N PHE A 30 -16.23 3.17 -3.63
CA PHE A 30 -16.77 1.86 -3.20
C PHE A 30 -18.12 1.46 -3.82
N LYS A 31 -18.93 2.44 -4.19
CA LYS A 31 -20.31 2.22 -4.65
C LYS A 31 -20.39 1.89 -6.14
N THR A 32 -19.67 2.63 -6.96
CA THR A 32 -19.62 2.44 -8.42
C THR A 32 -18.42 1.60 -8.85
N LYS A 33 -17.49 1.33 -7.92
CA LYS A 33 -16.20 0.67 -8.13
C LYS A 33 -15.36 1.34 -9.22
N GLU A 34 -15.58 2.63 -9.43
CA GLU A 34 -14.81 3.37 -10.42
C GLU A 34 -13.43 3.62 -9.85
N VAL A 35 -12.43 3.15 -10.58
CA VAL A 35 -11.04 3.50 -10.34
C VAL A 35 -10.88 4.95 -10.78
N LEU A 36 -10.34 5.80 -9.91
CA LEU A 36 -10.10 7.23 -10.14
C LEU A 36 -8.62 7.55 -10.30
N GLN A 37 -7.76 6.83 -9.56
CA GLN A 37 -6.31 6.92 -9.64
C GLN A 37 -5.69 5.52 -9.53
N ILE A 38 -4.65 5.27 -10.30
CA ILE A 38 -3.84 4.05 -10.25
C ILE A 38 -2.43 4.42 -9.81
N GLY A 39 -1.93 3.72 -8.80
CA GLY A 39 -0.54 3.81 -8.35
C GLY A 39 0.12 2.45 -8.34
N LEU A 40 1.19 2.29 -9.12
CA LEU A 40 2.05 1.11 -9.13
C LEU A 40 3.50 1.50 -8.87
N ALA A 41 4.15 0.78 -7.97
CA ALA A 41 5.57 0.93 -7.67
C ALA A 41 6.25 -0.44 -7.68
N ASP A 42 7.49 -0.51 -8.20
CA ASP A 42 8.29 -1.72 -8.05
C ASP A 42 8.80 -1.85 -6.60
N LEU A 43 9.46 -2.97 -6.29
CA LEU A 43 10.00 -3.18 -4.95
C LEU A 43 11.03 -2.11 -4.57
N GLU A 44 11.76 -1.51 -5.51
CA GLU A 44 12.73 -0.44 -5.26
C GLU A 44 12.08 0.95 -5.22
N GLU A 45 10.76 1.01 -5.02
CA GLU A 45 9.95 2.23 -4.90
C GLU A 45 9.90 3.05 -6.20
N ALA A 46 10.44 2.54 -7.30
CA ALA A 46 10.40 3.22 -8.57
C ALA A 46 8.98 3.17 -9.13
N LYS A 47 8.52 4.32 -9.63
CA LYS A 47 7.20 4.44 -10.24
C LYS A 47 7.12 3.53 -11.47
N VAL A 48 6.12 2.65 -11.47
CA VAL A 48 5.73 1.84 -12.63
C VAL A 48 4.58 2.51 -13.38
N LEU A 49 3.55 2.98 -12.66
CA LEU A 49 2.40 3.69 -13.22
C LEU A 49 1.85 4.67 -12.18
N ASP A 50 1.55 5.90 -12.57
CA ASP A 50 0.86 6.88 -11.74
C ASP A 50 -0.04 7.76 -12.60
N CYS A 51 -1.32 7.43 -12.65
CA CYS A 51 -2.27 8.14 -13.49
C CYS A 51 -3.64 8.28 -12.83
N LEU A 52 -4.33 9.35 -13.21
CA LEU A 52 -5.78 9.42 -13.12
C LEU A 52 -6.38 8.64 -14.28
N THR A 53 -7.51 7.99 -14.06
CA THR A 53 -8.22 7.24 -15.09
C THR A 53 -9.23 8.14 -15.82
N LYS A 54 -9.47 7.83 -17.09
CA LYS A 54 -10.61 8.32 -17.87
C LYS A 54 -11.17 7.15 -18.66
N TYR A 55 -12.48 7.12 -18.86
CA TYR A 55 -13.07 6.13 -19.75
C TYR A 55 -12.88 6.53 -21.21
N SER A 56 -12.73 5.57 -22.12
CA SER A 56 -12.67 5.81 -23.55
C SER A 56 -14.01 6.32 -24.09
N GLU A 57 -13.99 6.99 -25.24
CA GLU A 57 -15.21 7.47 -25.89
C GLU A 57 -16.16 6.30 -26.21
N GLY A 58 -17.45 6.45 -25.87
CA GLY A 58 -18.47 5.44 -26.11
C GLY A 58 -18.65 4.41 -24.99
N ILE A 59 -17.78 4.38 -23.97
CA ILE A 59 -17.97 3.53 -22.79
C ILE A 59 -18.95 4.18 -21.82
N ILE A 60 -19.96 3.41 -21.40
CA ILE A 60 -20.92 3.87 -20.38
C ILE A 60 -20.25 3.77 -19.02
N VAL A 61 -19.82 4.93 -18.52
CA VAL A 61 -19.26 5.08 -17.17
C VAL A 61 -20.28 4.58 -16.13
N PRO A 62 -19.90 3.74 -15.15
CA PRO A 62 -20.83 3.18 -14.16
C PRO A 62 -21.68 4.23 -13.43
N SER A 63 -21.07 5.35 -13.03
CA SER A 63 -21.74 6.51 -12.42
C SER A 63 -22.70 7.25 -13.35
N SER A 64 -22.57 7.06 -14.66
CA SER A 64 -23.41 7.67 -15.69
C SER A 64 -24.49 6.71 -16.22
N SER A 65 -24.56 5.47 -15.71
CA SER A 65 -25.60 4.52 -16.09
C SER A 65 -27.00 5.01 -15.69
N LEU A 66 -28.03 4.62 -16.45
CA LEU A 66 -29.43 4.99 -16.17
C LEU A 66 -29.94 4.53 -14.79
N PHE A 67 -29.26 3.54 -14.22
CA PHE A 67 -29.54 2.99 -12.89
C PHE A 67 -28.50 3.39 -11.85
N ALA A 68 -27.63 4.36 -12.18
CA ALA A 68 -26.59 4.83 -11.29
C ALA A 68 -27.22 5.46 -10.06
N VAL A 69 -26.86 4.93 -8.89
CA VAL A 69 -27.35 5.49 -7.63
C VAL A 69 -26.58 6.77 -7.36
N PRO A 70 -27.25 7.93 -7.18
CA PRO A 70 -26.59 9.23 -7.07
C PRO A 70 -25.44 9.24 -6.05
N LEU A 71 -24.35 9.91 -6.43
CA LEU A 71 -23.22 10.14 -5.52
C LEU A 71 -23.63 11.06 -4.39
N ASN A 72 -23.33 10.66 -3.17
CA ASN A 72 -23.52 11.51 -2.00
C ASN A 72 -22.50 12.69 -2.01
N PRO A 73 -22.73 13.77 -1.25
CA PRO A 73 -21.84 14.93 -1.26
C PRO A 73 -20.38 14.60 -0.90
N GLN A 74 -20.14 13.64 0.00
CA GLN A 74 -18.78 13.24 0.39
C GLN A 74 -18.04 12.56 -0.75
N GLN A 75 -18.72 11.71 -1.54
CA GLN A 75 -18.15 11.06 -2.72
C GLN A 75 -17.74 12.08 -3.78
N ARG A 76 -18.56 13.10 -4.03
CA ARG A 76 -18.21 14.18 -4.98
C ARG A 76 -17.01 14.99 -4.52
N VAL A 77 -16.91 15.26 -3.21
CA VAL A 77 -15.75 15.96 -2.62
C VAL A 77 -14.49 15.10 -2.78
N PHE A 78 -14.61 13.79 -2.54
CA PHE A 78 -13.51 12.85 -2.72
C PHE A 78 -13.07 12.75 -4.18
N GLU A 79 -13.97 12.53 -5.13
CA GLU A 79 -13.66 12.51 -6.57
C GLU A 79 -13.00 13.81 -7.03
N LYS A 80 -13.51 14.96 -6.59
CA LYS A 80 -12.91 16.25 -6.90
C LYS A 80 -11.50 16.39 -6.30
N LYS A 81 -11.29 15.87 -5.08
CA LYS A 81 -9.98 15.87 -4.42
C LYS A 81 -9.00 15.01 -5.23
N VAL A 82 -9.37 13.77 -5.54
CA VAL A 82 -8.54 12.84 -6.32
C VAL A 82 -8.26 13.39 -7.71
N GLY A 83 -9.28 13.91 -8.40
CA GLY A 83 -9.14 14.52 -9.72
C GLY A 83 -8.28 15.79 -9.77
N ALA A 84 -7.92 16.36 -8.60
CA ALA A 84 -7.00 17.48 -8.47
C ALA A 84 -5.56 17.06 -8.13
N TYR A 85 -5.30 15.77 -7.91
CA TYR A 85 -3.95 15.29 -7.68
C TYR A 85 -3.09 15.42 -8.94
N PHE A 86 -1.83 15.77 -8.72
CA PHE A 86 -0.81 15.70 -9.76
C PHE A 86 -0.32 14.26 -9.87
N THR A 87 -0.44 13.68 -11.05
CA THR A 87 0.06 12.35 -11.37
C THR A 87 1.16 12.45 -12.43
N GLN A 88 2.18 11.60 -12.32
CA GLN A 88 3.35 11.68 -13.20
C GLN A 88 3.05 11.26 -14.65
N ASP A 89 2.05 10.39 -14.86
CA ASP A 89 1.60 9.96 -16.18
C ASP A 89 0.31 10.66 -16.63
N GLY A 90 -0.22 11.60 -15.84
CA GLY A 90 -1.40 12.41 -16.20
C GLY A 90 -2.72 11.61 -16.17
N LYS A 91 -3.60 11.88 -17.14
CA LYS A 91 -4.92 11.25 -17.30
C LYS A 91 -4.91 10.26 -18.46
N LEU A 92 -5.03 8.97 -18.15
CA LEU A 92 -4.90 7.88 -19.11
C LEU A 92 -6.20 7.11 -19.27
N ASP A 93 -6.48 6.69 -20.50
CA ASP A 93 -7.52 5.69 -20.77
C ASP A 93 -6.97 4.26 -20.64
N ALA A 94 -7.83 3.26 -20.82
CA ALA A 94 -7.45 1.86 -20.69
C ALA A 94 -6.38 1.44 -21.70
N ASN A 95 -6.42 1.93 -22.94
CA ASN A 95 -5.39 1.60 -23.93
C ASN A 95 -4.01 2.11 -23.49
N GLU A 96 -3.95 3.36 -23.03
CA GLU A 96 -2.72 3.97 -22.52
C GLU A 96 -2.20 3.26 -21.26
N VAL A 97 -3.09 2.85 -20.35
CA VAL A 97 -2.75 2.06 -19.16
C VAL A 97 -2.19 0.69 -19.57
N VAL A 98 -2.88 -0.07 -20.41
CA VAL A 98 -2.46 -1.39 -20.88
C VAL A 98 -1.09 -1.32 -21.55
N ARG A 99 -0.87 -0.32 -22.40
CA ARG A 99 0.44 -0.09 -23.04
C ARG A 99 1.55 0.12 -22.00
N LYS A 100 1.30 0.89 -20.93
CA LYS A 100 2.29 1.10 -19.85
C LYS A 100 2.53 -0.16 -19.03
N LEU A 101 1.48 -0.93 -18.71
CA LEU A 101 1.60 -2.22 -18.03
C LEU A 101 2.49 -3.18 -18.84
N GLN A 102 2.24 -3.29 -20.15
CA GLN A 102 3.03 -4.11 -21.06
C GLN A 102 4.49 -3.63 -21.17
N GLN A 103 4.72 -2.31 -21.23
CA GLN A 103 6.07 -1.73 -21.23
C GLN A 103 6.85 -2.03 -19.95
N ALA A 104 6.17 -2.12 -18.81
CA ALA A 104 6.74 -2.55 -17.53
C ALA A 104 6.93 -4.08 -17.45
N GLY A 105 6.48 -4.83 -18.45
CA GLY A 105 6.49 -6.29 -18.47
C GLY A 105 5.48 -6.93 -17.52
N ILE A 106 4.47 -6.18 -17.06
CA ILE A 106 3.37 -6.73 -16.26
C ILE A 106 2.56 -7.67 -17.14
N SER A 107 2.21 -8.83 -16.57
CA SER A 107 1.49 -9.91 -17.25
C SER A 107 0.61 -10.68 -16.27
N ASN A 108 -0.13 -11.66 -16.78
CA ASN A 108 -0.89 -12.61 -15.97
C ASN A 108 -0.06 -13.53 -15.05
N LYS A 109 1.27 -13.35 -14.98
CA LYS A 109 2.16 -14.04 -14.05
C LYS A 109 2.76 -13.13 -12.98
N THR A 110 2.54 -11.82 -13.10
CA THR A 110 3.06 -10.84 -12.13
C THR A 110 2.38 -11.03 -10.78
N ILE A 111 3.10 -10.81 -9.69
CA ILE A 111 2.53 -10.83 -8.33
C ILE A 111 2.27 -9.39 -7.90
N PHE A 112 1.06 -9.12 -7.43
CA PHE A 112 0.66 -7.81 -6.91
C PHE A 112 0.71 -7.81 -5.39
N LEU A 113 1.38 -6.83 -4.80
CA LEU A 113 1.35 -6.58 -3.36
C LEU A 113 0.26 -5.55 -3.07
N SER A 114 -0.63 -5.83 -2.11
CA SER A 114 -1.63 -4.86 -1.64
C SER A 114 -1.65 -4.78 -0.11
N TRP A 115 -1.87 -3.57 0.43
CA TRP A 115 -2.09 -3.33 1.86
C TRP A 115 -3.60 -3.35 2.20
N ALA A 116 -4.27 -4.41 1.77
CA ALA A 116 -5.69 -4.60 1.95
C ALA A 116 -6.00 -5.91 2.66
N LEU A 117 -7.25 -6.03 3.13
CA LEU A 117 -7.75 -7.28 3.66
C LEU A 117 -8.18 -8.26 2.56
N TRP A 118 -8.54 -7.71 1.40
CA TRP A 118 -9.15 -8.38 0.25
C TRP A 118 -8.52 -7.76 -1.01
N CYS A 119 -8.54 -8.46 -2.14
CA CYS A 119 -7.87 -8.07 -3.39
C CYS A 119 -8.55 -6.92 -4.18
N PHE A 120 -9.27 -6.01 -3.53
CA PHE A 120 -10.09 -5.01 -4.22
C PHE A 120 -9.29 -4.13 -5.18
N ASP A 121 -8.03 -3.80 -4.87
CA ASP A 121 -7.20 -2.99 -5.76
C ASP A 121 -7.03 -3.66 -7.13
N LEU A 122 -6.60 -4.92 -7.14
CA LEU A 122 -6.40 -5.64 -8.39
C LEU A 122 -7.73 -5.98 -9.06
N SER A 123 -8.73 -6.42 -8.30
CA SER A 123 -10.02 -6.79 -8.85
C SER A 123 -10.73 -5.59 -9.49
N PHE A 124 -10.70 -4.40 -8.88
CA PHE A 124 -11.33 -3.21 -9.47
C PHE A 124 -10.56 -2.68 -10.67
N LEU A 125 -9.23 -2.77 -10.67
CA LEU A 125 -8.46 -2.43 -11.87
C LEU A 125 -8.78 -3.39 -13.03
N ARG A 126 -8.93 -4.68 -12.75
CA ARG A 126 -9.31 -5.69 -13.75
C ARG A 126 -10.73 -5.43 -14.27
N ASP A 127 -11.71 -5.28 -13.39
CA ASP A 127 -13.10 -4.95 -13.75
C ASP A 127 -13.18 -3.68 -14.62
N TRP A 128 -12.36 -2.67 -14.31
CA TRP A 128 -12.29 -1.43 -15.10
C TRP A 128 -11.70 -1.66 -16.50
N LEU A 129 -10.63 -2.44 -16.62
CA LEU A 129 -10.04 -2.80 -17.92
C LEU A 129 -11.00 -3.67 -18.77
N GLU A 130 -11.70 -4.61 -18.16
CA GLU A 130 -12.71 -5.45 -18.82
C GLU A 130 -13.87 -4.62 -19.38
N GLN A 131 -14.36 -3.61 -18.62
CA GLN A 131 -15.37 -2.67 -19.09
C GLN A 131 -14.92 -1.87 -20.33
N GLU A 132 -13.62 -1.67 -20.48
CA GLU A 132 -12.98 -0.98 -21.60
C GLU A 132 -12.61 -1.94 -22.75
N GLY A 133 -12.97 -3.22 -22.63
CA GLY A 133 -12.72 -4.26 -23.64
C GLY A 133 -11.31 -4.86 -23.61
N PHE A 134 -10.60 -4.72 -22.48
CA PHE A 134 -9.27 -5.30 -22.28
C PHE A 134 -9.31 -6.46 -21.29
N ASP A 135 -9.59 -7.65 -21.82
CA ASP A 135 -9.55 -8.91 -21.07
C ASP A 135 -8.10 -9.43 -20.92
N ASP A 136 -7.88 -10.27 -19.90
CA ASP A 136 -6.64 -11.05 -19.70
C ASP A 136 -5.32 -10.25 -19.60
N VAL A 137 -5.39 -8.94 -19.30
CA VAL A 137 -4.20 -8.09 -19.12
C VAL A 137 -3.50 -8.35 -17.79
N LEU A 138 -4.30 -8.48 -16.73
CA LEU A 138 -3.85 -8.61 -15.35
C LEU A 138 -4.07 -10.03 -14.84
N PRO A 139 -3.24 -10.50 -13.88
CA PRO A 139 -3.41 -11.84 -13.33
C PRO A 139 -4.69 -11.93 -12.47
N GLY A 140 -5.09 -13.15 -12.14
CA GLY A 140 -6.19 -13.41 -11.21
C GLY A 140 -5.86 -13.04 -9.76
N ASP A 141 -6.84 -13.17 -8.87
CA ASP A 141 -6.69 -12.81 -7.45
C ASP A 141 -5.72 -13.73 -6.71
N GLU A 142 -5.45 -14.93 -7.23
CA GLU A 142 -4.44 -15.86 -6.75
C GLU A 142 -3.00 -15.31 -6.80
N ASN A 143 -2.77 -14.29 -7.63
CA ASN A 143 -1.49 -13.60 -7.77
C ASN A 143 -1.39 -12.34 -6.90
N VAL A 144 -2.32 -12.15 -5.95
CA VAL A 144 -2.28 -11.04 -4.99
C VAL A 144 -1.71 -11.52 -3.66
N CYS A 145 -0.65 -10.86 -3.21
CA CYS A 145 -0.12 -11.01 -1.85
C CYS A 145 -0.65 -9.87 -0.96
N LEU A 146 -1.58 -10.22 -0.07
CA LEU A 146 -2.16 -9.31 0.92
C LEU A 146 -1.21 -9.09 2.10
N VAL A 147 -0.29 -8.14 1.96
CA VAL A 147 0.80 -7.89 2.94
C VAL A 147 0.25 -7.54 4.32
N LEU A 148 -0.91 -6.87 4.40
CA LEU A 148 -1.57 -6.54 5.65
C LEU A 148 -1.93 -7.78 6.48
N ASN A 149 -2.35 -8.88 5.84
CA ASN A 149 -2.71 -10.11 6.56
C ASN A 149 -1.48 -10.75 7.21
N GLU A 150 -0.38 -10.80 6.48
CA GLU A 150 0.92 -11.31 6.95
C GLU A 150 1.41 -10.47 8.14
N PHE A 151 1.31 -9.14 8.04
CA PHE A 151 1.69 -8.24 9.12
C PHE A 151 0.79 -8.42 10.36
N ARG A 152 -0.51 -8.55 10.14
CA ARG A 152 -1.51 -8.75 11.21
C ARG A 152 -1.27 -10.03 11.97
N ASP A 153 -0.99 -11.13 11.28
CA ASP A 153 -0.78 -12.42 11.90
C ASP A 153 0.50 -12.42 12.75
N ASN A 154 1.57 -11.78 12.26
CA ASN A 154 2.80 -11.61 13.04
C ASN A 154 2.60 -10.72 14.27
N VAL A 155 1.93 -9.58 14.13
CA VAL A 155 1.61 -8.70 15.28
C VAL A 155 0.78 -9.46 16.31
N LYS A 156 -0.24 -10.20 15.85
CA LYS A 156 -1.07 -11.03 16.73
C LYS A 156 -0.26 -12.11 17.46
N ALA A 157 0.71 -12.72 16.79
CA ALA A 157 1.57 -13.73 17.40
C ALA A 157 2.48 -13.16 18.50
N VAL A 158 2.94 -11.92 18.35
CA VAL A 158 3.90 -11.28 19.28
C VAL A 158 3.21 -10.58 20.44
N ILE A 159 2.20 -9.75 20.18
CA ILE A 159 1.55 -8.91 21.20
C ILE A 159 0.10 -9.29 21.50
N GLY A 160 -0.41 -10.37 20.89
CA GLY A 160 -1.78 -10.83 21.05
C GLY A 160 -2.80 -10.06 20.21
N THR A 161 -4.09 -10.33 20.42
CA THR A 161 -5.20 -9.71 19.68
C THR A 161 -5.60 -8.33 20.19
N THR A 162 -5.15 -7.96 21.38
CA THR A 162 -5.53 -6.73 22.07
C THR A 162 -4.29 -6.01 22.59
N CYS A 163 -4.25 -4.71 22.37
CA CYS A 163 -3.27 -3.75 22.87
C CYS A 163 -3.79 -3.04 24.14
N HIS A 164 -3.09 -1.99 24.57
CA HIS A 164 -3.53 -1.12 25.66
C HIS A 164 -4.99 -0.66 25.44
N ASP A 165 -5.79 -0.64 26.51
CA ASP A 165 -7.24 -0.37 26.52
C ASP A 165 -8.13 -1.36 25.74
N GLY A 166 -7.61 -2.55 25.40
CA GLY A 166 -8.40 -3.60 24.73
C GLY A 166 -8.61 -3.37 23.23
N GLY A 167 -8.05 -2.30 22.66
CA GLY A 167 -8.08 -2.02 21.23
C GLY A 167 -7.19 -2.96 20.42
N ARG A 168 -7.36 -3.03 19.09
CA ARG A 168 -6.42 -3.71 18.19
C ARG A 168 -5.25 -2.78 17.86
N PHE A 169 -4.08 -3.35 17.57
CA PHE A 169 -2.97 -2.56 17.05
C PHE A 169 -3.37 -1.91 15.71
N PRO A 170 -3.17 -0.58 15.52
CA PRO A 170 -3.55 0.10 14.29
C PRO A 170 -2.61 -0.31 13.15
N LEU A 171 -3.14 -1.11 12.21
CA LEU A 171 -2.41 -1.60 11.04
C LEU A 171 -2.81 -0.89 9.74
N ASN A 172 -3.42 0.29 9.82
CA ASN A 172 -3.60 1.09 8.60
C ASN A 172 -2.22 1.55 8.11
N LEU A 173 -2.03 1.60 6.79
CA LEU A 173 -0.75 1.97 6.17
C LEU A 173 -0.19 3.30 6.71
N PRO A 174 -1.00 4.38 6.85
CA PRO A 174 -0.55 5.62 7.46
C PRO A 174 0.16 5.49 8.80
N THR A 175 -0.39 4.65 9.68
CA THR A 175 0.12 4.47 11.03
C THR A 175 1.30 3.52 11.04
N ALA A 176 1.18 2.39 10.35
CA ALA A 176 2.22 1.36 10.32
C ALA A 176 3.51 1.89 9.66
N PHE A 177 3.38 2.62 8.54
CA PHE A 177 4.50 3.23 7.85
C PHE A 177 5.22 4.24 8.76
N LEU A 178 4.47 5.11 9.44
CA LEU A 178 5.04 6.11 10.34
C LEU A 178 5.83 5.49 11.48
N VAL A 179 5.31 4.41 12.08
CA VAL A 179 5.97 3.69 13.18
C VAL A 179 7.31 3.08 12.74
N LEU A 180 7.39 2.60 11.49
CA LEU A 180 8.56 1.84 11.01
C LEU A 180 9.61 2.74 10.33
N PHE A 181 9.20 3.82 9.66
CA PHE A 181 10.07 4.69 8.87
C PHE A 181 10.24 6.09 9.46
N GLY A 182 9.42 6.47 10.45
CA GLY A 182 9.49 7.74 11.17
C GLY A 182 8.88 8.94 10.41
N GLU A 183 8.69 10.04 11.14
CA GLU A 183 8.08 11.28 10.61
C GLU A 183 8.94 11.99 9.55
N ASN A 184 10.26 11.78 9.57
CA ASN A 184 11.19 12.44 8.65
C ASN A 184 11.30 11.76 7.28
N HIS A 185 10.63 10.62 7.07
CA HIS A 185 10.66 9.94 5.78
C HIS A 185 9.92 10.77 4.71
N PRO A 186 10.44 10.93 3.47
CA PRO A 186 9.82 11.77 2.44
C PRO A 186 8.39 11.38 2.01
N LEU A 187 7.97 10.15 2.33
CA LEU A 187 6.63 9.64 2.05
C LEU A 187 5.69 9.78 3.26
N SER A 188 6.19 10.08 4.45
CA SER A 188 5.36 10.16 5.66
C SER A 188 4.34 11.29 5.56
N GLY A 189 3.07 10.99 5.88
CA GLY A 189 1.97 11.95 5.86
C GLY A 189 1.46 12.34 4.47
N ARG A 190 1.89 11.66 3.40
CA ARG A 190 1.52 11.95 2.00
C ARG A 190 0.50 10.97 1.41
N ASN A 191 -0.20 10.26 2.29
CA ASN A 191 -1.11 9.16 1.97
C ASN A 191 -2.41 9.67 1.34
N HIS A 192 -3.24 8.74 0.87
CA HIS A 192 -4.39 9.02 0.00
C HIS A 192 -3.95 9.56 -1.36
N HIS A 193 -2.83 9.03 -1.85
CA HIS A 193 -2.34 9.26 -3.20
C HIS A 193 -1.76 7.94 -3.67
N ALA A 194 -2.45 7.29 -4.61
CA ALA A 194 -2.22 5.88 -4.95
C ALA A 194 -0.73 5.53 -5.14
N LEU A 195 0.04 6.32 -5.90
CA LEU A 195 1.48 6.04 -6.08
C LEU A 195 2.25 6.09 -4.75
N VAL A 196 1.97 7.07 -3.88
CA VAL A 196 2.67 7.22 -2.60
C VAL A 196 2.39 6.02 -1.72
N ASP A 197 1.12 5.60 -1.64
CA ASP A 197 0.71 4.45 -0.85
C ASP A 197 1.31 3.15 -1.41
N ALA A 198 1.39 2.99 -2.73
CA ALA A 198 2.10 1.88 -3.38
C ALA A 198 3.62 1.87 -3.09
N GLN A 199 4.27 3.04 -3.05
CA GLN A 199 5.69 3.17 -2.68
C GLN A 199 5.92 2.85 -1.19
N GLN A 200 5.05 3.35 -0.31
CA GLN A 200 5.08 2.98 1.11
C GLN A 200 4.91 1.48 1.29
N LEU A 201 4.00 0.85 0.53
CA LEU A 201 3.83 -0.59 0.54
C LEU A 201 5.07 -1.35 0.05
N ALA A 202 5.74 -0.87 -1.00
CA ALA A 202 7.01 -1.47 -1.46
C ALA A 202 8.08 -1.46 -0.36
N LEU A 203 8.24 -0.33 0.34
CA LEU A 203 9.12 -0.21 1.50
C LEU A 203 8.74 -1.16 2.64
N MET A 204 7.46 -1.20 3.00
CA MET A 204 6.93 -2.10 4.03
C MET A 204 7.21 -3.56 3.69
N ALA A 205 7.00 -3.96 2.44
CA ALA A 205 7.27 -5.30 1.96
C ALA A 205 8.77 -5.65 2.02
N ARG A 206 9.65 -4.74 1.58
CA ARG A 206 11.10 -4.90 1.68
C ARG A 206 11.56 -5.07 3.12
N LEU A 207 11.08 -4.22 4.02
CA LEU A 207 11.37 -4.33 5.45
C LEU A 207 10.90 -5.68 6.00
N PHE A 208 9.71 -6.13 5.61
CA PHE A 208 9.18 -7.42 6.03
C PHE A 208 10.05 -8.59 5.56
N ILE A 209 10.46 -8.59 4.28
CA ILE A 209 11.38 -9.58 3.72
C ILE A 209 12.71 -9.59 4.49
N ASP A 210 13.25 -8.40 4.79
CA ASP A 210 14.51 -8.29 5.53
C ASP A 210 14.38 -8.80 6.97
N LEU A 211 13.24 -8.56 7.63
CA LEU A 211 12.95 -9.07 8.96
C LEU A 211 12.83 -10.61 9.02
N CYS A 212 12.46 -11.25 7.91
CA CYS A 212 12.43 -12.72 7.82
C CYS A 212 13.83 -13.36 7.77
N LYS A 213 14.89 -12.58 7.51
CA LYS A 213 16.26 -13.09 7.47
C LYS A 213 16.86 -13.26 8.88
N PRO A 214 17.91 -14.10 9.03
CA PRO A 214 18.75 -14.12 10.23
C PRO A 214 19.26 -12.70 10.57
N PRO A 215 19.37 -12.32 11.87
CA PRO A 215 19.75 -10.97 12.28
C PRO A 215 21.04 -10.42 11.65
N ASP A 216 22.01 -11.29 11.39
CA ASP A 216 23.31 -10.97 10.77
C ASP A 216 23.22 -10.72 9.26
N GLU A 217 22.16 -11.17 8.60
CA GLU A 217 21.92 -10.98 7.15
C GLU A 217 20.97 -9.81 6.82
N ARG A 218 20.43 -9.13 7.84
CA ARG A 218 19.47 -8.03 7.68
C ARG A 218 20.15 -6.76 7.18
N VAL A 219 19.83 -6.33 5.97
CA VAL A 219 20.47 -5.18 5.32
C VAL A 219 19.83 -3.87 5.75
N TYR A 220 18.51 -3.84 6.00
CA TYR A 220 17.78 -2.61 6.31
C TYR A 220 18.21 -2.05 7.68
N TYR A 221 18.45 -2.93 8.65
CA TYR A 221 18.98 -2.58 9.98
C TYR A 221 20.47 -2.24 10.00
N GLN A 222 21.24 -2.73 9.01
CA GLN A 222 22.66 -2.43 8.86
C GLN A 222 22.90 -1.22 7.94
N GLY A 223 21.87 -0.74 7.22
CA GLY A 223 21.95 0.36 6.27
C GLY A 223 22.06 1.74 6.91
N PRO A 224 22.59 2.74 6.19
CA PRO A 224 22.81 4.10 6.69
C PRO A 224 21.52 4.86 7.03
N GLY A 225 20.34 4.37 6.62
CA GLY A 225 19.04 4.95 6.93
C GLY A 225 18.59 4.71 8.38
N ILE A 226 18.87 3.53 8.95
CA ILE A 226 18.55 3.20 10.34
C ILE A 226 19.68 3.63 11.30
N MET A 227 20.96 3.49 10.91
CA MET A 227 22.08 3.95 11.75
C MET A 227 22.17 5.48 11.91
N LYS A 228 21.43 6.24 11.08
CA LYS A 228 21.25 7.70 11.23
C LYS A 228 20.07 8.09 12.12
N LEU A 229 19.36 7.16 12.75
CA LEU A 229 18.65 7.46 13.99
C LEU A 229 19.74 7.82 14.99
N GLY A 230 20.06 9.12 15.08
CA GLY A 230 21.21 9.61 15.81
C GLY A 230 21.25 9.06 17.23
N SER A 231 22.37 9.25 17.91
CA SER A 231 22.57 8.99 19.34
C SER A 231 21.60 9.73 20.28
N GLY A 232 20.48 10.25 19.76
CA GLY A 232 19.30 10.65 20.51
C GLY A 232 18.83 9.48 21.37
N LYS A 233 18.58 9.83 22.63
CA LYS A 233 18.18 8.97 23.75
C LYS A 233 17.49 7.68 23.28
N ARG A 234 18.08 6.54 23.68
CA ARG A 234 17.48 5.20 23.63
C ARG A 234 15.97 5.32 23.74
N GLN A 235 15.25 4.62 22.85
CA GLN A 235 13.85 4.30 23.06
C GLN A 235 13.71 3.85 24.52
N ARG A 236 13.02 4.66 25.33
CA ARG A 236 12.78 4.36 26.74
C ARG A 236 12.16 2.97 26.79
N SER A 237 12.55 2.17 27.77
CA SER A 237 11.98 0.83 27.86
C SER A 237 10.45 0.97 27.96
N LEU A 238 9.71 0.00 27.41
CA LEU A 238 8.25 -0.01 27.52
C LEU A 238 7.85 0.10 29.01
N GLU A 239 8.62 -0.50 29.92
CA GLU A 239 8.40 -0.36 31.37
C GLU A 239 8.55 1.08 31.89
N GLU A 240 9.55 1.86 31.42
CA GLU A 240 9.73 3.26 31.81
C GLU A 240 8.53 4.14 31.39
N SER A 241 7.93 3.83 30.24
CA SER A 241 6.78 4.59 29.72
C SER A 241 5.51 4.33 30.55
N PHE A 242 5.25 3.06 30.93
CA PHE A 242 4.10 2.69 31.77
C PHE A 242 4.25 3.11 33.24
N SER A 243 5.48 3.26 33.73
CA SER A 243 5.75 3.72 35.10
C SER A 243 5.28 5.17 35.32
N SER A 244 5.44 6.02 34.31
CA SER A 244 5.06 7.45 34.39
C SER A 244 3.55 7.70 34.43
N MET A 245 2.74 6.74 33.96
CA MET A 245 1.28 6.88 33.93
C MET A 245 0.60 6.47 35.23
N ARG A 246 1.29 5.75 36.13
CA ARG A 246 0.69 5.28 37.40
C ARG A 246 0.69 6.31 38.53
N SER A 247 1.35 7.47 38.39
CA SER A 247 1.49 8.44 39.49
C SER A 247 0.41 9.52 39.59
N ASN A 248 -0.55 9.62 38.66
CA ASN A 248 -1.54 10.72 38.66
C ASN A 248 -2.92 10.41 39.27
N LYS A 249 -3.08 9.31 40.01
CA LYS A 249 -4.31 9.02 40.77
C LYS A 249 -4.05 8.95 42.27
N LYS A 250 -3.69 10.09 42.89
CA LYS A 250 -3.86 10.30 44.34
C LYS A 250 -3.67 11.79 44.69
N ALA A 251 -4.65 12.62 44.35
CA ALA A 251 -4.92 13.87 45.05
C ALA A 251 -6.25 14.46 44.57
N ARG A 252 -7.33 14.16 45.28
CA ARG A 252 -8.51 15.03 45.50
C ARG A 252 -9.58 14.23 46.26
N PHE A 253 -9.40 14.18 47.57
CA PHE A 253 -10.50 14.18 48.56
C PHE A 253 -9.92 14.77 49.84
N SER A 254 -10.19 16.05 50.04
CA SER A 254 -10.18 16.79 51.30
C SER A 254 -11.23 17.87 51.16
#